data_AF-A0AA91B6F1-F1
#
_entry.id   AF-A0AA91B6F1-F1
#
_cell.length_a   1.000
_cell.length_b   1.000
_cell.length_c   1.000
_cell.angle_alpha   90.00
_cell.angle_beta   90.00
_cell.angle_gamma   90.00
#
_symmetry.space_group_name_H-M   'P 1'
#
loop_
_entity.id
_entity.type
_entity.pdbx_description
1 polymer ?
#
loop_
_entity_poly.entity_id
_entity_poly.type
_entity_poly.pdbx_seq_one_letter_code
_entity_poly.pdbx_strand_id
1 'polypeptide(L)'
;MKRLSISLAVAALLSSPLAMAKTVEVVASFSILGDIVQQVGGEHVNVTTLVGPNGDPHGFEPTPKNSRQLSKADIVFISGLGLEGWLERLISASGYKGQVVITSTGVDTRKLDEDGKMVTDPHAWNSMANGIKYANNVMNALIVADPEDADYFRKRGGEYIQQLEKLDAYAKAQFAAIPAEKRKVLTSHDAFGYFSQEYGVNFLSPVGFSTESEASASGVAALINQIKQEKIKTYFIENQTDPRLVKQIATASGAKAGGELYPEALSPANGPAATYADAFKHNVDTLVGSMK
;
A
#
# COMPACT_ATOMS: atom_id res chain seq x y z
N MET A 1 31.40 -73.08 25.91
CA MET A 1 32.30 -72.09 25.27
C MET A 1 31.56 -71.49 24.06
N LYS A 2 31.40 -70.16 24.03
CA LYS A 2 31.42 -69.26 22.84
C LYS A 2 30.42 -69.59 21.69
N ARG A 3 29.53 -68.72 21.20
CA ARG A 3 29.49 -67.25 21.10
C ARG A 3 28.08 -66.79 20.64
N LEU A 4 27.69 -65.59 21.10
CA LEU A 4 26.65 -64.71 20.52
C LEU A 4 26.84 -64.50 19.02
N SER A 5 25.73 -64.34 18.30
CA SER A 5 25.59 -63.38 17.19
C SER A 5 24.16 -62.84 17.16
N ILE A 6 23.95 -61.70 17.83
CA ILE A 6 22.84 -60.78 17.56
C ILE A 6 23.33 -59.87 16.43
N SER A 7 22.73 -59.97 15.25
CA SER A 7 23.01 -59.06 14.13
C SER A 7 21.79 -58.20 13.83
N LEU A 8 21.76 -57.07 14.52
CA LEU A 8 21.56 -55.71 14.01
C LEU A 8 21.00 -55.58 12.57
N ALA A 9 19.77 -55.09 12.44
CA ALA A 9 19.29 -54.38 11.26
C ALA A 9 18.29 -53.29 11.69
N VAL A 10 18.81 -52.24 12.34
CA VAL A 10 18.11 -50.98 12.57
C VAL A 10 18.88 -49.89 11.82
N ALA A 11 18.14 -48.96 11.24
CA ALA A 11 18.55 -47.68 10.64
C ALA A 11 18.94 -47.70 9.15
N ALA A 12 17.93 -47.71 8.27
CA ALA A 12 18.02 -47.17 6.91
C ALA A 12 16.80 -46.30 6.54
N LEU A 13 16.18 -45.65 7.52
CA LEU A 13 15.13 -44.65 7.34
C LEU A 13 15.59 -43.40 8.09
N LEU A 14 15.55 -42.25 7.42
CA LEU A 14 15.98 -40.90 7.85
C LEU A 14 17.33 -40.43 7.30
N SER A 15 17.41 -40.37 5.98
CA SER A 15 18.23 -39.36 5.31
C SER A 15 17.46 -38.78 4.13
N SER A 16 16.26 -38.24 4.41
CA SER A 16 15.73 -37.18 3.57
C SER A 16 16.65 -35.98 3.77
N PRO A 17 17.29 -35.43 2.72
CA PRO A 17 17.88 -34.11 2.85
C PRO A 17 16.78 -33.18 3.34
N LEU A 18 17.02 -32.42 4.42
CA LEU A 18 16.24 -31.22 4.65
C LEU A 18 16.44 -30.39 3.39
N ALA A 19 15.44 -30.38 2.51
CA ALA A 19 15.37 -29.36 1.47
C ALA A 19 15.33 -28.04 2.24
N MET A 20 16.41 -27.27 2.16
CA MET A 20 16.38 -25.89 2.60
C MET A 20 15.34 -25.21 1.71
N ALA A 21 14.19 -24.86 2.29
CA ALA A 21 13.13 -24.17 1.57
C ALA A 21 13.74 -22.93 0.88
N LYS A 22 13.49 -22.80 -0.41
CA LYS A 22 13.99 -21.67 -1.19
C LYS A 22 13.27 -20.41 -0.68
N THR A 23 14.01 -19.36 -0.37
CA THR A 23 13.41 -18.06 -0.09
C THR A 23 13.34 -17.28 -1.40
N VAL A 24 12.15 -16.76 -1.74
CA VAL A 24 11.97 -15.92 -2.94
C VAL A 24 12.49 -14.52 -2.66
N GLU A 25 13.44 -14.04 -3.46
CA GLU A 25 13.95 -12.67 -3.35
C GLU A 25 12.98 -11.71 -4.03
N VAL A 26 12.29 -10.89 -3.24
CA VAL A 26 11.23 -10.01 -3.74
C VAL A 26 11.66 -8.55 -3.66
N VAL A 27 11.37 -7.78 -4.71
CA VAL A 27 11.40 -6.31 -4.64
C VAL A 27 9.99 -5.76 -4.76
N ALA A 28 9.57 -4.96 -3.78
CA ALA A 28 8.33 -4.19 -3.82
C ALA A 28 8.63 -2.71 -4.04
N SER A 29 7.82 -2.03 -4.87
CA SER A 29 8.07 -0.62 -5.19
C SER A 29 7.98 0.30 -3.98
N PHE A 30 7.03 0.09 -3.06
CA PHE A 30 6.85 0.94 -1.88
C PHE A 30 6.30 0.19 -0.67
N SER A 31 6.36 0.83 0.50
CA SER A 31 6.13 0.20 1.81
C SER A 31 4.81 -0.55 1.96
N ILE A 32 3.70 -0.04 1.40
CA ILE A 32 2.40 -0.75 1.45
C ILE A 32 2.49 -2.11 0.75
N LEU A 33 3.04 -2.15 -0.47
CA LEU A 33 3.24 -3.41 -1.19
C LEU A 33 4.25 -4.30 -0.51
N GLY A 34 5.30 -3.71 0.07
CA GLY A 34 6.27 -4.44 0.87
C GLY A 34 5.60 -5.23 2.01
N ASP A 35 4.71 -4.57 2.76
CA ASP A 35 3.93 -5.24 3.80
C ASP A 35 2.98 -6.30 3.23
N ILE A 36 2.18 -5.99 2.20
CA ILE A 36 1.26 -6.99 1.61
C ILE A 36 2.02 -8.25 1.18
N VAL A 37 3.16 -8.11 0.50
CA VAL A 37 4.03 -9.24 0.13
C VAL A 37 4.54 -9.96 1.37
N GLN A 38 4.99 -9.25 2.41
CA GLN A 38 5.50 -9.86 3.62
C GLN A 38 4.42 -10.63 4.40
N GLN A 39 3.17 -10.14 4.43
CA GLN A 39 2.04 -10.81 5.09
C GLN A 39 1.65 -12.11 4.36
N VAL A 40 1.62 -12.08 3.02
CA VAL A 40 1.32 -13.26 2.21
C VAL A 40 2.49 -14.25 2.19
N GLY A 41 3.71 -13.76 1.96
CA GLY A 41 4.92 -14.56 1.71
C GLY A 41 5.72 -14.95 2.95
N GLY A 42 5.80 -14.11 3.99
CA GLY A 42 6.37 -14.46 5.30
C GLY A 42 7.81 -14.90 5.29
N GLU A 43 8.12 -16.02 5.93
CA GLU A 43 9.50 -16.53 6.02
C GLU A 43 10.02 -17.13 4.71
N HIS A 44 9.13 -17.40 3.75
CA HIS A 44 9.47 -17.91 2.42
C HIS A 44 9.75 -16.80 1.39
N VAL A 45 9.69 -15.53 1.81
CA VAL A 45 10.08 -14.39 0.98
C VAL A 45 11.07 -13.52 1.73
N ASN A 46 12.00 -12.93 0.99
CA ASN A 46 12.85 -11.86 1.48
C ASN A 46 12.45 -10.56 0.75
N VAL A 47 11.74 -9.67 1.44
CA VAL A 47 11.17 -8.46 0.83
C VAL A 47 12.12 -7.28 0.96
N THR A 48 12.57 -6.77 -0.20
CA THR A 48 13.22 -5.46 -0.30
C THR A 48 12.21 -4.43 -0.79
N THR A 49 12.00 -3.37 -0.03
CA THR A 49 11.17 -2.23 -0.46
C THR A 49 12.04 -1.11 -1.03
N LEU A 50 11.68 -0.56 -2.20
CA LEU A 50 12.42 0.56 -2.82
C LEU A 50 12.12 1.89 -2.13
N VAL A 51 10.83 2.24 -1.98
CA VAL A 51 10.36 3.42 -1.26
C VAL A 51 9.90 3.03 0.14
N GLY A 52 10.74 3.29 1.14
CA GLY A 52 10.52 2.88 2.53
C GLY A 52 9.43 3.67 3.27
N PRO A 53 9.29 3.45 4.59
CA PRO A 53 8.36 4.19 5.45
C PRO A 53 8.51 5.71 5.31
N ASN A 54 7.38 6.42 5.35
CA ASN A 54 7.26 7.87 5.11
C ASN A 54 7.82 8.38 3.75
N GLY A 55 8.17 7.49 2.82
CA GLY A 55 8.66 7.87 1.50
C GLY A 55 7.53 8.09 0.50
N ASP A 56 7.64 9.15 -0.29
CA ASP A 56 6.73 9.45 -1.40
C ASP A 56 7.04 8.54 -2.62
N PRO A 57 6.08 7.71 -3.07
CA PRO A 57 6.29 6.81 -4.20
C PRO A 57 6.25 7.48 -5.57
N HIS A 58 5.65 8.67 -5.71
CA HIS A 58 5.57 9.40 -6.99
C HIS A 58 6.92 10.02 -7.33
N GLY A 59 7.43 10.86 -6.42
CA GLY A 59 8.67 11.62 -6.60
C GLY A 59 9.96 10.86 -6.27
N PHE A 60 9.92 9.52 -6.24
CA PHE A 60 11.10 8.74 -5.87
C PHE A 60 12.20 8.80 -6.95
N GLU A 61 13.44 9.02 -6.51
CA GLU A 61 14.62 9.01 -7.36
C GLU A 61 15.46 7.74 -7.13
N PRO A 62 15.43 6.75 -8.05
CA PRO A 62 16.18 5.52 -7.86
C PRO A 62 17.69 5.73 -7.82
N THR A 63 18.35 5.03 -6.90
CA THR A 63 19.81 5.04 -6.74
C THR A 63 20.48 3.84 -7.41
N PRO A 64 21.82 3.85 -7.60
CA PRO A 64 22.55 2.66 -8.03
C PRO A 64 22.39 1.46 -7.09
N LYS A 65 22.11 1.69 -5.79
CA LYS A 65 21.78 0.62 -4.85
C LYS A 65 20.46 -0.05 -5.22
N ASN A 66 19.44 0.73 -5.56
CA ASN A 66 18.14 0.21 -6.00
C ASN A 66 18.27 -0.61 -7.29
N SER A 67 19.10 -0.17 -8.23
CA SER A 67 19.39 -0.93 -9.45
C SER A 67 19.99 -2.31 -9.15
N ARG A 68 20.93 -2.40 -8.20
CA ARG A 68 21.50 -3.68 -7.74
C ARG A 68 20.54 -4.56 -6.95
N GLN A 69 19.58 -3.95 -6.23
CA GLN A 69 18.53 -4.71 -5.54
C GLN A 69 17.57 -5.31 -6.55
N LEU A 70 17.13 -4.51 -7.52
CA LEU A 70 16.22 -4.95 -8.58
C LEU A 70 16.84 -6.06 -9.43
N SER A 71 18.12 -5.95 -9.81
CA SER A 71 18.77 -6.96 -10.66
C SER A 71 18.94 -8.34 -10.02
N LYS A 72 18.81 -8.44 -8.69
CA LYS A 72 18.92 -9.68 -7.91
C LYS A 72 17.57 -10.29 -7.53
N ALA A 73 16.47 -9.59 -7.78
CA ALA A 73 15.14 -10.07 -7.42
C ALA A 73 14.77 -11.29 -8.28
N ASP A 74 14.05 -12.24 -7.70
CA ASP A 74 13.32 -13.26 -8.46
C ASP A 74 12.06 -12.64 -9.08
N ILE A 75 11.38 -11.78 -8.32
CA ILE A 75 10.11 -11.14 -8.71
C ILE A 75 9.99 -9.72 -8.19
N VAL A 76 9.33 -8.86 -8.97
CA VAL A 76 9.10 -7.45 -8.65
C VAL A 76 7.60 -7.17 -8.57
N PHE A 77 7.14 -6.54 -7.49
CA PHE A 77 5.75 -6.11 -7.32
C PHE A 77 5.64 -4.59 -7.38
N ILE A 78 4.72 -4.12 -8.23
CA ILE A 78 4.37 -2.70 -8.36
C ILE A 78 2.87 -2.50 -8.24
N SER A 79 2.44 -1.28 -7.93
CA SER A 79 1.02 -0.93 -7.95
C SER A 79 0.54 -0.88 -9.39
N GLY A 80 1.30 -0.19 -10.26
CA GLY A 80 0.85 0.16 -11.60
C GLY A 80 -0.02 1.41 -11.59
N LEU A 81 -0.93 1.51 -12.56
CA LEU A 81 -1.83 2.67 -12.75
C LEU A 81 -1.13 4.04 -12.93
N GLY A 82 0.20 4.03 -13.16
CA GLY A 82 1.00 5.23 -13.31
C GLY A 82 1.70 5.72 -12.03
N LEU A 83 1.58 5.01 -10.90
CA LEU A 83 2.24 5.41 -9.63
C LEU A 83 3.77 5.48 -9.78
N GLU A 84 4.39 4.40 -10.27
CA GLU A 84 5.85 4.29 -10.34
C GLU A 84 6.44 4.80 -11.67
N GLY A 85 6.25 6.08 -12.00
CA GLY A 85 6.73 6.69 -13.25
C GLY A 85 8.25 6.57 -13.49
N TRP A 86 9.02 6.30 -12.45
CA TRP A 86 10.48 6.09 -12.48
C TRP A 86 10.90 4.63 -12.76
N LEU A 87 10.00 3.65 -12.67
CA LEU A 87 10.35 2.23 -12.66
C LEU A 87 10.93 1.72 -13.97
N GLU A 88 10.37 2.10 -15.13
CA GLU A 88 10.88 1.64 -16.43
C GLU A 88 12.36 1.98 -16.62
N ARG A 89 12.75 3.20 -16.22
CA ARG A 89 14.16 3.65 -16.27
C ARG A 89 15.02 2.78 -15.35
N LEU A 90 14.53 2.43 -14.16
CA LEU A 90 15.24 1.57 -13.23
C LEU A 90 15.38 0.12 -13.74
N ILE A 91 14.34 -0.45 -14.35
CA ILE A 91 14.39 -1.78 -14.97
C ILE A 91 15.43 -1.78 -16.10
N SER A 92 15.40 -0.77 -16.98
CA SER A 92 16.38 -0.65 -18.05
C SER A 92 17.81 -0.51 -17.52
N ALA A 93 18.02 0.31 -16.48
CA ALA A 93 19.35 0.55 -15.91
C ALA A 93 19.90 -0.63 -15.10
N SER A 94 19.04 -1.44 -14.49
CA SER A 94 19.42 -2.63 -13.72
C SER A 94 19.69 -3.86 -14.58
N GLY A 95 19.18 -3.86 -15.82
CA GLY A 95 19.19 -5.03 -16.69
C GLY A 95 18.25 -6.15 -16.21
N TYR A 96 17.32 -5.85 -15.30
CA TYR A 96 16.37 -6.82 -14.78
C TYR A 96 15.56 -7.48 -15.91
N LYS A 97 15.46 -8.81 -15.87
CA LYS A 97 14.74 -9.64 -16.87
C LYS A 97 13.66 -10.53 -16.25
N GLY A 98 13.49 -10.46 -14.93
CA GLY A 98 12.48 -11.25 -14.24
C GLY A 98 11.08 -10.67 -14.39
N GLN A 99 10.14 -11.27 -13.68
CA GLN A 99 8.73 -10.89 -13.76
C GLN A 99 8.43 -9.62 -12.97
N VAL A 100 7.75 -8.68 -13.61
CA VAL A 100 7.12 -7.52 -12.95
C VAL A 100 5.62 -7.76 -12.84
N VAL A 101 5.10 -7.74 -11.61
CA VAL A 101 3.69 -8.00 -11.30
C VAL A 101 2.99 -6.69 -10.98
N ILE A 102 1.93 -6.39 -11.74
CA ILE A 102 1.03 -5.26 -11.49
C ILE A 102 -0.06 -5.72 -10.52
N THR A 103 0.05 -5.29 -9.26
CA THR A 103 -0.84 -5.74 -8.17
C THR A 103 -2.26 -5.15 -8.25
N SER A 104 -2.43 -4.03 -8.96
CA SER A 104 -3.75 -3.43 -9.26
C SER A 104 -4.56 -4.14 -10.34
N THR A 105 -4.06 -5.24 -10.92
CA THR A 105 -4.78 -5.96 -11.98
C THR A 105 -6.18 -6.38 -11.50
N GLY A 106 -7.21 -6.01 -12.25
CA GLY A 106 -8.62 -6.27 -11.92
C GLY A 106 -9.30 -5.22 -11.03
N VAL A 107 -8.63 -4.11 -10.72
CA VAL A 107 -9.27 -2.94 -10.10
C VAL A 107 -10.14 -2.21 -11.12
N ASP A 108 -11.33 -1.80 -10.70
CA ASP A 108 -12.19 -0.89 -11.45
C ASP A 108 -11.63 0.53 -11.31
N THR A 109 -10.80 0.92 -12.28
CA THR A 109 -10.00 2.14 -12.18
C THR A 109 -10.84 3.41 -12.18
N ARG A 110 -10.45 4.38 -11.34
CA ARG A 110 -11.00 5.75 -11.35
C ARG A 110 -10.14 6.65 -12.23
N LYS A 111 -10.77 7.57 -12.94
CA LYS A 111 -10.07 8.55 -13.79
C LYS A 111 -10.62 9.95 -13.58
N LEU A 112 -9.77 10.95 -13.70
CA LEU A 112 -10.15 12.36 -13.74
C LEU A 112 -9.60 13.00 -15.01
N ASP A 113 -10.26 14.07 -15.44
CA ASP A 113 -9.76 14.93 -16.50
C ASP A 113 -8.83 15.97 -15.87
N GLU A 114 -7.54 15.89 -16.19
CA GLU A 114 -6.53 16.89 -15.86
C GLU A 114 -6.07 17.55 -17.16
N ASP A 115 -6.48 18.80 -17.37
CA ASP A 115 -6.13 19.62 -18.54
C ASP A 115 -6.38 18.94 -19.91
N GLY A 116 -7.53 18.27 -20.05
CA GLY A 116 -7.96 17.59 -21.27
C GLY A 116 -7.35 16.20 -21.44
N LYS A 117 -6.70 15.66 -20.40
CA LYS A 117 -6.17 14.30 -20.38
C LYS A 117 -6.84 13.50 -19.29
N MET A 118 -7.36 12.33 -19.65
CA MET A 118 -7.88 11.38 -18.68
C MET A 118 -6.70 10.70 -17.95
N VAL A 119 -6.45 11.11 -16.71
CA VAL A 119 -5.43 10.54 -15.83
C VAL A 119 -6.09 9.50 -14.92
N THR A 120 -5.42 8.37 -14.72
CA THR A 120 -5.91 7.29 -13.85
C THR A 120 -5.43 7.53 -12.43
N ASP A 121 -6.33 7.41 -11.46
CA ASP A 121 -5.98 7.49 -10.04
C ASP A 121 -5.18 6.22 -9.65
N PRO A 122 -3.93 6.37 -9.18
CA PRO A 122 -3.10 5.22 -8.83
C PRO A 122 -3.39 4.64 -7.43
N HIS A 123 -4.11 5.32 -6.56
CA HIS A 123 -4.25 5.03 -5.13
C HIS A 123 -5.31 3.97 -4.80
N ALA A 124 -5.40 2.92 -5.63
CA ALA A 124 -6.46 1.94 -5.57
C ALA A 124 -6.53 1.20 -4.22
N TRP A 125 -5.40 0.97 -3.57
CA TRP A 125 -5.30 0.26 -2.28
C TRP A 125 -5.96 1.02 -1.11
N ASN A 126 -6.34 2.29 -1.27
CA ASN A 126 -7.08 3.01 -0.23
C ASN A 126 -8.55 2.51 -0.10
N SER A 127 -9.05 1.70 -1.03
CA SER A 127 -10.20 0.80 -0.78
C SER A 127 -9.70 -0.56 -0.33
N MET A 128 -10.28 -1.09 0.76
CA MET A 128 -9.86 -2.38 1.29
C MET A 128 -10.35 -3.53 0.41
N ALA A 129 -11.47 -3.36 -0.29
CA ALA A 129 -11.92 -4.24 -1.37
C ALA A 129 -10.86 -4.37 -2.48
N ASN A 130 -10.18 -3.28 -2.83
CA ASN A 130 -9.05 -3.32 -3.76
C ASN A 130 -7.79 -3.89 -3.10
N GLY A 131 -7.52 -3.61 -1.81
CA GLY A 131 -6.45 -4.25 -1.05
C GLY A 131 -6.51 -5.78 -1.07
N ILE A 132 -7.72 -6.35 -1.04
CA ILE A 132 -7.95 -7.79 -1.21
C ILE A 132 -7.52 -8.26 -2.60
N LYS A 133 -7.80 -7.50 -3.67
CA LYS A 133 -7.33 -7.82 -5.03
C LYS A 133 -5.79 -7.80 -5.10
N TYR A 134 -5.16 -6.81 -4.46
CA TYR A 134 -3.70 -6.73 -4.37
C TYR A 134 -3.11 -7.97 -3.67
N ALA A 135 -3.65 -8.36 -2.51
CA ALA A 135 -3.22 -9.54 -1.78
C ALA A 135 -3.40 -10.84 -2.59
N ASN A 136 -4.51 -10.98 -3.31
CA ASN A 136 -4.74 -12.12 -4.21
C ASN A 136 -3.71 -12.16 -5.36
N ASN A 137 -3.43 -11.03 -5.99
CA ASN A 137 -2.46 -10.95 -7.08
C ASN A 137 -1.03 -11.27 -6.60
N VAL A 138 -0.66 -10.80 -5.40
CA VAL A 138 0.60 -11.15 -4.74
C VAL A 138 0.66 -12.66 -4.46
N MET A 139 -0.36 -13.23 -3.84
CA MET A 139 -0.44 -14.66 -3.54
C MET A 139 -0.27 -15.52 -4.79
N ASN A 140 -1.02 -15.21 -5.85
CA ASN A 140 -0.95 -15.94 -7.11
C ASN A 140 0.44 -15.85 -7.77
N ALA A 141 1.06 -14.68 -7.73
CA ALA A 141 2.40 -14.49 -8.27
C ALA A 141 3.47 -15.25 -7.47
N LEU A 142 3.38 -15.27 -6.14
CA LEU A 142 4.29 -16.04 -5.30
C LEU A 142 4.14 -17.55 -5.53
N ILE A 143 2.92 -18.06 -5.71
CA ILE A 143 2.68 -19.47 -6.08
C ILE A 143 3.32 -19.83 -7.42
N VAL A 144 3.32 -18.91 -8.39
CA VAL A 144 3.98 -19.13 -9.69
C VAL A 144 5.50 -19.08 -9.56
N ALA A 145 6.03 -18.16 -8.74
CA ALA A 145 7.45 -17.99 -8.51
C ALA A 145 8.08 -19.15 -7.72
N ASP A 146 7.33 -19.71 -6.77
CA ASP A 146 7.72 -20.88 -5.99
C ASP A 146 6.54 -21.86 -5.78
N PRO A 147 6.37 -22.81 -6.70
CA PRO A 147 5.30 -23.80 -6.62
C PRO A 147 5.45 -24.80 -5.45
N GLU A 148 6.66 -24.97 -4.89
CA GLU A 148 6.89 -25.90 -3.77
C GLU A 148 6.21 -25.38 -2.49
N ASP A 149 6.15 -24.07 -2.32
CA ASP A 149 5.52 -23.39 -1.18
C ASP A 149 4.08 -22.90 -1.46
N ALA A 150 3.45 -23.40 -2.53
CA ALA A 150 2.14 -22.93 -2.96
C ALA A 150 1.06 -23.03 -1.87
N ASP A 151 1.01 -24.13 -1.11
CA ASP A 151 0.03 -24.31 -0.04
C ASP A 151 0.28 -23.38 1.15
N TYR A 152 1.55 -23.04 1.42
CA TYR A 152 1.92 -22.07 2.43
C TYR A 152 1.39 -20.67 2.05
N PHE A 153 1.65 -20.22 0.82
CA PHE A 153 1.16 -18.93 0.34
C PHE A 153 -0.37 -18.87 0.29
N ARG A 154 -1.06 -19.95 -0.11
CA ARG A 154 -2.53 -20.00 -0.09
C ARG A 154 -3.09 -19.83 1.31
N LYS A 155 -2.52 -20.55 2.29
CA LYS A 155 -2.97 -20.49 3.67
C LYS A 155 -2.79 -19.08 4.25
N ARG A 156 -1.57 -18.55 4.16
CA ARG A 156 -1.20 -17.23 4.68
C ARG A 156 -1.93 -16.09 3.97
N GLY A 157 -1.97 -16.13 2.63
CA GLY A 157 -2.71 -15.18 1.83
C GLY A 157 -4.20 -15.20 2.16
N GLY A 158 -4.80 -16.38 2.32
CA GLY A 158 -6.19 -16.53 2.74
C GLY A 158 -6.48 -15.94 4.14
N GLU A 159 -5.60 -16.18 5.11
CA GLU A 159 -5.70 -15.59 6.46
C GLU A 159 -5.63 -14.06 6.41
N TYR A 160 -4.68 -13.51 5.64
CA TYR A 160 -4.53 -12.06 5.47
C TYR A 160 -5.73 -11.43 4.75
N ILE A 161 -6.21 -12.05 3.67
CA ILE A 161 -7.41 -11.60 2.94
C ILE A 161 -8.62 -11.52 3.87
N GLN A 162 -8.84 -12.51 4.73
CA GLN A 162 -9.93 -12.48 5.72
C GLN A 162 -9.78 -11.32 6.72
N GLN A 163 -8.55 -10.94 7.07
CA GLN A 163 -8.31 -9.76 7.91
C GLN A 163 -8.72 -8.48 7.17
N LEU A 164 -8.36 -8.36 5.89
CA LEU A 164 -8.74 -7.21 5.05
C LEU A 164 -10.26 -7.12 4.86
N GLU A 165 -10.95 -8.24 4.62
CA GLU A 165 -12.42 -8.30 4.54
C GLU A 165 -13.10 -7.79 5.82
N LYS A 166 -12.56 -8.14 6.99
CA LYS A 166 -13.06 -7.64 8.28
C LYS A 166 -12.85 -6.13 8.42
N LEU A 167 -11.72 -5.60 7.94
CA LEU A 167 -11.43 -4.16 7.96
C LEU A 167 -12.34 -3.38 7.00
N ASP A 168 -12.63 -3.93 5.82
CA ASP A 168 -13.59 -3.36 4.87
C ASP A 168 -14.98 -3.23 5.50
N ALA A 169 -15.49 -4.34 6.08
CA ALA A 169 -16.78 -4.35 6.76
C ALA A 169 -16.81 -3.40 7.98
N TYR A 170 -15.71 -3.34 8.74
CA TYR A 170 -15.56 -2.41 9.85
C TYR A 170 -15.66 -0.95 9.38
N ALA A 171 -14.91 -0.55 8.36
CA ALA A 171 -14.93 0.81 7.83
C ALA A 171 -16.33 1.20 7.33
N LYS A 172 -16.98 0.32 6.55
CA LYS A 172 -18.37 0.51 6.09
C LYS A 172 -19.32 0.78 7.26
N ALA A 173 -19.24 -0.03 8.33
CA ALA A 173 -20.08 0.15 9.52
C ALA A 173 -19.79 1.47 10.25
N GLN A 174 -18.52 1.86 10.41
CA GLN A 174 -18.16 3.10 11.08
C GLN A 174 -18.69 4.33 10.34
N PHE A 175 -18.49 4.41 9.02
CA PHE A 175 -18.93 5.58 8.26
C PHE A 175 -20.44 5.60 8.05
N ALA A 176 -21.11 4.46 7.90
CA ALA A 176 -22.58 4.40 7.80
C ALA A 176 -23.28 5.06 9.00
N ALA A 177 -22.68 5.03 10.18
CA ALA A 177 -23.20 5.65 11.41
C ALA A 177 -23.06 7.19 11.45
N ILE A 178 -22.30 7.79 10.53
CA ILE A 178 -22.03 9.24 10.49
C ILE A 178 -22.92 9.87 9.41
N PRO A 179 -23.63 10.98 9.64
CA PRO A 179 -24.39 11.65 8.58
C PRO A 179 -23.50 12.09 7.40
N ALA A 180 -23.95 11.90 6.16
CA ALA A 180 -23.14 12.15 4.95
C ALA A 180 -22.63 13.59 4.87
N GLU A 181 -23.40 14.57 5.35
CA GLU A 181 -23.03 15.97 5.41
C GLU A 181 -21.83 16.26 6.33
N LYS A 182 -21.52 15.38 7.28
CA LYS A 182 -20.35 15.49 8.16
C LYS A 182 -19.10 14.82 7.59
N ARG A 183 -19.24 13.97 6.57
CA ARG A 183 -18.14 13.15 6.03
C ARG A 183 -17.32 13.92 5.01
N LYS A 184 -16.82 15.10 5.38
CA LYS A 184 -16.02 15.95 4.49
C LYS A 184 -14.80 16.49 5.20
N VAL A 185 -13.62 16.33 4.60
CA VAL A 185 -12.32 16.68 5.20
C VAL A 185 -11.35 17.23 4.16
N LEU A 186 -10.31 17.94 4.61
CA LEU A 186 -9.19 18.40 3.77
C LEU A 186 -7.96 17.49 3.97
N THR A 187 -7.28 17.10 2.91
CA THR A 187 -5.99 16.36 2.92
C THR A 187 -4.91 17.07 2.11
N SER A 188 -3.70 16.49 2.02
CA SER A 188 -2.57 17.10 1.30
C SER A 188 -2.69 16.95 -0.22
N HIS A 189 -3.06 15.76 -0.72
CA HIS A 189 -3.32 15.51 -2.14
C HIS A 189 -4.51 14.56 -2.36
N ASP A 190 -4.90 14.35 -3.61
CA ASP A 190 -6.06 13.51 -3.98
C ASP A 190 -5.66 12.01 -3.98
N ALA A 191 -5.43 11.48 -2.78
CA ALA A 191 -5.00 10.09 -2.56
C ALA A 191 -6.15 9.14 -2.18
N PHE A 192 -7.30 9.68 -1.79
CA PHE A 192 -8.36 8.94 -1.10
C PHE A 192 -9.58 8.67 -1.97
N GLY A 193 -9.55 8.94 -3.28
CA GLY A 193 -10.77 8.84 -4.08
C GLY A 193 -11.40 7.43 -4.16
N TYR A 194 -10.61 6.35 -4.07
CA TYR A 194 -11.18 4.99 -3.93
C TYR A 194 -11.78 4.75 -2.54
N PHE A 195 -11.18 5.33 -1.49
CA PHE A 195 -11.76 5.35 -0.14
C PHE A 195 -13.10 6.10 -0.14
N SER A 196 -13.18 7.23 -0.85
CA SER A 196 -14.40 8.03 -1.01
C SER A 196 -15.53 7.22 -1.65
N GLN A 197 -15.22 6.47 -2.71
CA GLN A 197 -16.20 5.63 -3.41
C GLN A 197 -16.72 4.50 -2.52
N GLU A 198 -15.84 3.86 -1.76
CA GLU A 198 -16.19 2.70 -0.94
C GLU A 198 -16.93 3.08 0.35
N TYR A 199 -16.51 4.16 1.01
CA TYR A 199 -16.95 4.49 2.38
C TYR A 199 -17.72 5.82 2.48
N GLY A 200 -17.84 6.57 1.38
CA GLY A 200 -18.67 7.77 1.31
C GLY A 200 -18.11 8.96 2.10
N VAL A 201 -16.78 9.10 2.16
CA VAL A 201 -16.10 10.29 2.71
C VAL A 201 -15.64 11.17 1.56
N ASN A 202 -15.95 12.47 1.61
CA ASN A 202 -15.51 13.44 0.62
C ASN A 202 -14.18 14.07 1.07
N PHE A 203 -13.16 13.95 0.24
CA PHE A 203 -11.85 14.55 0.49
C PHE A 203 -11.67 15.72 -0.47
N LEU A 204 -11.30 16.86 0.11
CA LEU A 204 -10.81 18.00 -0.64
C LEU A 204 -9.29 18.01 -0.53
N SER A 205 -8.60 18.40 -1.60
CA SER A 205 -7.15 18.49 -1.62
C SER A 205 -6.68 19.66 -2.50
N PRO A 206 -5.54 20.29 -2.17
CA PRO A 206 -4.93 21.29 -3.04
C PRO A 206 -4.13 20.71 -4.21
N VAL A 207 -3.62 19.49 -4.05
CA VAL A 207 -2.81 18.77 -5.05
C VAL A 207 -3.65 17.61 -5.62
N GLY A 208 -3.48 17.35 -6.92
CA GLY A 208 -4.16 16.26 -7.64
C GLY A 208 -3.62 14.88 -7.30
N PHE A 209 -3.63 13.95 -8.26
CA PHE A 209 -3.23 12.57 -8.01
C PHE A 209 -1.73 12.40 -7.73
N SER A 210 -0.87 13.13 -8.41
CA SER A 210 0.57 13.05 -8.18
C SER A 210 1.05 14.21 -7.32
N THR A 211 1.86 13.90 -6.31
CA THR A 211 2.56 14.89 -5.46
C THR A 211 3.65 15.65 -6.22
N GLU A 212 4.06 15.18 -7.40
CA GLU A 212 4.94 15.93 -8.31
C GLU A 212 4.21 17.12 -8.97
N SER A 213 2.87 17.15 -8.89
CA SER A 213 2.07 18.26 -9.40
C SER A 213 2.03 19.42 -8.40
N GLU A 214 2.03 20.64 -8.91
CA GLU A 214 1.93 21.85 -8.08
C GLU A 214 0.50 22.40 -8.06
N ALA A 215 0.06 22.83 -6.87
CA ALA A 215 -1.20 23.54 -6.73
C ALA A 215 -1.10 24.97 -7.29
N SER A 216 -1.97 25.34 -8.22
CA SER A 216 -2.04 26.73 -8.71
C SER A 216 -2.57 27.68 -7.64
N ALA A 217 -2.10 28.93 -7.63
CA ALA A 217 -2.54 29.94 -6.67
C ALA A 217 -4.06 30.21 -6.75
N SER A 218 -4.63 30.19 -7.95
CA SER A 218 -6.08 30.30 -8.17
C SER A 218 -6.83 29.08 -7.64
N GLY A 219 -6.31 27.86 -7.83
CA GLY A 219 -6.86 26.63 -7.28
C GLY A 219 -6.89 26.64 -5.75
N VAL A 220 -5.78 27.06 -5.12
CA VAL A 220 -5.69 27.24 -3.66
C VAL A 220 -6.73 28.25 -3.15
N ALA A 221 -6.88 29.40 -3.82
CA ALA A 221 -7.87 30.40 -3.43
C ALA A 221 -9.33 29.88 -3.57
N ALA A 222 -9.63 29.16 -4.65
CA ALA A 222 -10.93 28.53 -4.87
C ALA A 222 -11.23 27.49 -3.77
N LEU A 223 -10.25 26.66 -3.44
CA LEU A 223 -10.36 25.65 -2.39
C LEU A 223 -10.62 26.27 -1.01
N ILE A 224 -9.93 27.36 -0.64
CA ILE A 224 -10.19 28.09 0.61
C ILE A 224 -11.64 28.59 0.67
N ASN A 225 -12.16 29.12 -0.44
CA ASN A 225 -13.55 29.59 -0.51
C ASN A 225 -14.53 28.42 -0.38
N GLN A 226 -14.27 27.31 -1.06
CA GLN A 226 -15.08 26.10 -0.97
C GLN A 226 -15.13 25.56 0.46
N ILE A 227 -13.98 25.48 1.15
CA ILE A 227 -13.90 25.03 2.55
C ILE A 227 -14.77 25.91 3.46
N LYS A 228 -14.72 27.24 3.29
CA LYS A 228 -15.54 28.18 4.07
C LYS A 228 -17.03 28.01 3.78
N GLN A 229 -17.40 27.87 2.50
CA GLN A 229 -18.78 27.73 2.07
C GLN A 229 -19.40 26.42 2.54
N GLU A 230 -18.68 25.31 2.38
CA GLU A 230 -19.11 23.97 2.79
C GLU A 230 -18.89 23.70 4.29
N LYS A 231 -18.26 24.64 5.01
CA LYS A 231 -17.95 24.56 6.45
C LYS A 231 -17.16 23.31 6.80
N ILE A 232 -16.16 22.97 6.00
CA ILE A 232 -15.25 21.85 6.28
C ILE A 232 -14.45 22.18 7.53
N LYS A 233 -14.57 21.33 8.55
CA LYS A 233 -14.08 21.64 9.91
C LYS A 233 -12.66 21.16 10.15
N THR A 234 -12.24 20.12 9.45
CA THR A 234 -11.06 19.34 9.79
C THR A 234 -10.16 19.16 8.58
N TYR A 235 -8.85 19.30 8.80
CA TYR A 235 -7.83 18.93 7.84
C TYR A 235 -6.89 17.87 8.42
N PHE A 236 -6.29 17.08 7.55
CA PHE A 236 -5.30 16.06 7.90
C PHE A 236 -4.01 16.32 7.14
N ILE A 237 -2.90 16.02 7.77
CA ILE A 237 -1.60 15.91 7.11
C ILE A 237 -1.37 14.46 6.70
N GLU A 238 -0.41 14.23 5.82
CA GLU A 238 -0.03 12.91 5.36
C GLU A 238 1.45 12.68 5.60
N ASN A 239 1.83 11.46 5.95
CA ASN A 239 3.17 11.17 6.50
C ASN A 239 4.32 11.28 5.49
N GLN A 240 4.01 11.21 4.20
CA GLN A 240 4.97 11.21 3.09
C GLN A 240 5.09 12.57 2.39
N THR A 241 4.24 13.56 2.72
CA THR A 241 4.22 14.88 2.05
C THR A 241 4.61 16.03 2.97
N ASP A 242 5.00 17.16 2.38
CA ASP A 242 5.24 18.40 3.15
C ASP A 242 3.90 19.03 3.58
N PRO A 243 3.65 19.19 4.90
CA PRO A 243 2.36 19.66 5.39
C PRO A 243 2.16 21.19 5.27
N ARG A 244 3.14 21.95 4.78
CA ARG A 244 3.08 23.43 4.79
C ARG A 244 1.87 23.98 4.02
N LEU A 245 1.60 23.45 2.82
CA LEU A 245 0.51 23.95 1.98
C LEU A 245 -0.87 23.69 2.61
N VAL A 246 -1.14 22.45 3.05
CA VAL A 246 -2.42 22.10 3.68
C VAL A 246 -2.63 22.88 4.99
N LYS A 247 -1.58 23.11 5.78
CA LYS A 247 -1.62 23.95 6.99
C LYS A 247 -1.91 25.42 6.68
N GLN A 248 -1.36 25.96 5.60
CA GLN A 248 -1.64 27.33 5.16
C GLN A 248 -3.11 27.49 4.76
N ILE A 249 -3.64 26.54 3.98
CA ILE A 249 -5.05 26.52 3.58
C ILE A 249 -5.96 26.38 4.81
N ALA A 250 -5.63 25.49 5.73
CA ALA A 250 -6.37 25.33 6.99
C ALA A 250 -6.40 26.62 7.81
N THR A 251 -5.26 27.32 7.91
CA THR A 251 -5.17 28.61 8.60
C THR A 251 -6.05 29.67 7.94
N ALA A 252 -6.05 29.76 6.62
CA ALA A 252 -6.83 30.74 5.87
C ALA A 252 -8.34 30.44 5.85
N SER A 253 -8.71 29.18 6.02
CA SER A 253 -10.09 28.69 5.97
C SER A 253 -10.76 28.53 7.33
N GLY A 254 -9.96 28.34 8.39
CA GLY A 254 -10.43 28.11 9.76
C GLY A 254 -10.54 26.63 10.15
N ALA A 255 -10.19 25.70 9.25
CA ALA A 255 -10.17 24.26 9.55
C ALA A 255 -9.15 23.92 10.66
N LYS A 256 -9.46 22.91 11.47
CA LYS A 256 -8.65 22.45 12.59
C LYS A 256 -7.95 21.13 12.28
N ALA A 257 -6.84 20.86 12.94
CA ALA A 257 -6.08 19.64 12.71
C ALA A 257 -6.88 18.41 13.20
N GLY A 258 -7.03 17.42 12.33
CA GLY A 258 -7.62 16.11 12.61
C GLY A 258 -6.60 15.03 12.93
N GLY A 259 -5.33 15.28 12.64
CA GLY A 259 -4.24 14.33 12.84
C GLY A 259 -3.48 14.06 11.54
N GLU A 260 -2.82 12.91 11.51
CA GLU A 260 -2.02 12.41 10.39
C GLU A 260 -2.67 11.15 9.81
N LEU A 261 -2.68 11.06 8.49
CA LEU A 261 -3.14 9.91 7.71
C LEU A 261 -1.99 9.29 6.93
N TYR A 262 -2.17 8.02 6.55
CA TYR A 262 -1.17 7.19 5.86
C TYR A 262 -1.76 6.66 4.55
N PRO A 263 -1.87 7.47 3.49
CA PRO A 263 -2.47 7.04 2.22
C PRO A 263 -1.52 6.24 1.35
N GLU A 264 -0.21 6.48 1.44
CA GLU A 264 0.75 5.94 0.47
C GLU A 264 2.00 5.32 1.10
N ALA A 265 2.30 5.64 2.35
CA ALA A 265 3.48 5.11 3.03
C ALA A 265 3.15 4.66 4.44
N LEU A 266 3.75 3.54 4.85
CA LEU A 266 3.68 3.07 6.22
C LEU A 266 4.50 3.97 7.16
N SER A 267 4.16 3.94 8.45
CA SER A 267 5.03 4.49 9.48
C SER A 267 6.24 3.58 9.71
N PRO A 268 7.29 4.06 10.39
CA PRO A 268 8.31 3.18 10.96
C PRO A 268 7.68 2.12 11.88
N ALA A 269 8.42 1.04 12.18
CA ALA A 269 7.90 -0.12 12.92
C ALA A 269 7.35 0.19 14.33
N ASN A 270 7.75 1.32 14.93
CA ASN A 270 7.25 1.78 16.23
C ASN A 270 6.13 2.83 16.13
N GLY A 271 5.66 3.13 14.91
CA GLY A 271 4.57 4.06 14.65
C GLY A 271 3.19 3.38 14.59
N PRO A 272 2.11 4.17 14.45
CA PRO A 272 0.74 3.67 14.52
C PRO A 272 0.26 2.94 13.26
N ALA A 273 1.04 3.00 12.17
CA ALA A 273 0.67 2.54 10.84
C ALA A 273 1.79 1.68 10.24
N ALA A 274 2.33 0.74 11.03
CA ALA A 274 3.50 -0.06 10.66
C ALA A 274 3.19 -1.17 9.64
N THR A 275 1.91 -1.51 9.46
CA THR A 275 1.41 -2.47 8.45
C THR A 275 0.29 -1.82 7.63
N TYR A 276 -0.02 -2.36 6.45
CA TYR A 276 -1.12 -1.85 5.61
C TYR A 276 -2.47 -1.93 6.35
N ALA A 277 -2.70 -3.02 7.08
CA ALA A 277 -3.89 -3.20 7.90
C ALA A 277 -3.99 -2.15 9.02
N ASP A 278 -2.86 -1.86 9.70
CA ASP A 278 -2.81 -0.84 10.76
C ASP A 278 -2.99 0.57 10.20
N ALA A 279 -2.32 0.89 9.08
CA ALA A 279 -2.45 2.17 8.40
C ALA A 279 -3.90 2.45 7.99
N PHE A 280 -4.55 1.47 7.37
CA PHE A 280 -5.95 1.59 6.98
C PHE A 280 -6.86 1.77 8.21
N LYS A 281 -6.68 0.96 9.26
CA LYS A 281 -7.48 1.07 10.47
C LYS A 281 -7.27 2.41 11.18
N HIS A 282 -6.03 2.87 11.28
CA HIS A 282 -5.68 4.19 11.82
C HIS A 282 -6.37 5.31 11.05
N ASN A 283 -6.34 5.27 9.71
CA ASN A 283 -7.00 6.26 8.87
C ASN A 283 -8.52 6.28 9.14
N VAL A 284 -9.17 5.11 9.18
CA VAL A 284 -10.60 4.99 9.49
C VAL A 284 -10.91 5.59 10.87
N ASP A 285 -10.18 5.17 11.91
CA ASP A 285 -10.45 5.61 13.29
C ASP A 285 -10.23 7.11 13.46
N THR A 286 -9.17 7.65 12.86
CA THR A 286 -8.83 9.07 12.93
C THR A 286 -9.87 9.93 12.20
N LEU A 287 -10.31 9.51 11.00
CA LEU A 287 -11.38 10.17 10.25
C LEU A 287 -12.69 10.15 11.02
N VAL A 288 -13.11 8.97 11.50
CA VAL A 288 -14.34 8.78 12.28
C VAL A 288 -14.32 9.63 13.55
N GLY A 289 -13.20 9.67 14.26
CA GLY A 289 -13.03 10.50 15.45
C GLY A 289 -13.23 12.00 15.18
N SER A 290 -12.85 12.48 14.00
CA SER A 290 -13.00 13.89 13.62
C SER A 290 -14.41 14.31 13.18
N MET A 291 -15.28 13.34 12.87
CA MET A 291 -16.59 13.57 12.25
C MET A 291 -17.77 13.41 13.24
N LYS A 292 -17.50 13.06 14.49
CA LYS A 292 -18.51 12.94 15.55
C LYS A 292 -18.92 14.34 16.03
#